data_AF-A0A1I0KG03-F1
#
_entry.id   AF-A0A1I0KG03-F1
#
_cell.length_a   1.000
_cell.length_b   1.000
_cell.length_c   1.000
_cell.angle_alpha   90.00
_cell.angle_beta   90.00
_cell.angle_gamma   90.00
#
_symmetry.space_group_name_H-M   'P 1'
#
loop_
_entity.id
_entity.type
_entity.pdbx_description
1 polymer ?
#
loop_
_entity_poly.entity_id
_entity_poly.type
_entity_poly.pdbx_seq_one_letter_code
_entity_poly.pdbx_strand_id
1 'polypeptide(L)'
;EFTEEDIFINSILKSKLRSIVMIGHIDKCLKLLEDEECRKNTHEKYLAFKYFYLDGMTYESIAEIYGYGERTARRWITELTGILSVYLFGADALMLD
;
A
#
# COMPACT_ATOMS: atom_id res chain seq x y z
N GLU A 1 -2.13 10.33 -40.83
CA GLU A 1 -2.89 10.98 -39.75
C GLU A 1 -3.69 9.89 -39.04
N PHE A 2 -3.78 9.95 -37.71
CA PHE A 2 -4.60 8.96 -36.97
C PHE A 2 -6.08 9.30 -37.16
N THR A 3 -6.92 8.27 -37.31
CA THR A 3 -8.37 8.44 -37.34
C THR A 3 -8.92 8.77 -35.94
N GLU A 4 -10.15 9.28 -35.86
CA GLU A 4 -10.83 9.48 -34.58
C GLU A 4 -10.96 8.18 -33.78
N GLU A 5 -11.18 7.06 -34.48
CA GLU A 5 -11.21 5.71 -33.88
C GLU A 5 -9.84 5.34 -33.30
N ASP A 6 -8.75 5.60 -34.02
CA ASP A 6 -7.39 5.35 -33.52
C ASP A 6 -7.10 6.17 -32.26
N ILE A 7 -7.53 7.44 -32.21
CA ILE A 7 -7.35 8.31 -31.05
C ILE A 7 -8.12 7.75 -29.85
N PHE A 8 -9.38 7.33 -30.06
CA PHE A 8 -10.21 6.74 -29.00
C PHE A 8 -9.60 5.45 -28.46
N ILE A 9 -9.21 4.52 -29.33
CA ILE A 9 -8.57 3.25 -28.93
C ILE A 9 -7.27 3.52 -28.16
N ASN A 10 -6.43 4.43 -28.65
CA ASN A 10 -5.19 4.81 -27.98
C ASN A 10 -5.43 5.42 -26.59
N SER A 11 -6.52 6.18 -26.40
CA SER A 11 -6.87 6.73 -25.09
C SER A 11 -7.20 5.65 -24.06
N ILE A 12 -7.93 4.60 -24.48
CA ILE A 12 -8.28 3.45 -23.64
C ILE A 12 -7.02 2.65 -23.30
N LEU A 13 -6.17 2.37 -24.29
CA LEU A 13 -4.92 1.64 -24.09
C LEU A 13 -3.99 2.37 -23.11
N LYS A 14 -3.81 3.69 -23.28
CA LYS A 14 -3.02 4.51 -22.35
C LYS A 14 -3.60 4.48 -20.94
N SER A 15 -4.92 4.56 -20.79
CA SER A 15 -5.57 4.49 -19.48
C SER A 15 -5.33 3.15 -18.79
N LYS A 16 -5.55 2.04 -19.50
CA LYS A 16 -5.32 0.69 -19.00
C LYS A 16 -3.86 0.47 -18.62
N LEU A 17 -2.93 0.91 -19.47
CA LEU A 17 -1.50 0.79 -19.21
C LEU A 17 -1.10 1.52 -17.93
N ARG A 18 -1.60 2.75 -17.71
CA ARG A 18 -1.35 3.47 -16.46
C ARG A 18 -1.82 2.69 -15.24
N SER A 19 -3.03 2.13 -15.26
CA SER A 19 -3.54 1.31 -14.16
C SER A 19 -2.67 0.09 -13.88
N ILE A 20 -2.23 -0.63 -14.93
CA ILE A 20 -1.35 -1.79 -14.78
C ILE A 20 -0.01 -1.40 -14.15
N VAL A 21 0.59 -0.31 -14.60
CA VAL A 21 1.84 0.21 -14.04
C VAL A 21 1.66 0.60 -12.57
N MET A 22 0.56 1.26 -12.22
CA MET A 22 0.25 1.64 -10.84
C MET A 22 0.05 0.43 -9.93
N ILE A 23 -0.69 -0.58 -10.38
CA ILE A 23 -0.90 -1.82 -9.61
C ILE A 23 0.45 -2.52 -9.37
N GLY A 24 1.27 -2.67 -10.42
CA GLY A 24 2.60 -3.27 -10.27
C GLY A 24 3.53 -2.48 -9.35
N HIS A 25 3.41 -1.15 -9.33
CA HIS A 25 4.14 -0.30 -8.39
C HIS A 25 3.68 -0.54 -6.95
N ILE A 26 2.37 -0.59 -6.71
CA ILE A 26 1.79 -0.90 -5.39
C ILE A 26 2.26 -2.27 -4.90
N ASP A 27 2.17 -3.31 -5.73
CA ASP A 27 2.61 -4.67 -5.39
C ASP A 27 4.09 -4.70 -4.97
N LYS A 28 4.94 -4.00 -5.73
CA LYS A 28 6.37 -3.89 -5.42
C LYS A 28 6.60 -3.17 -4.09
N CYS A 29 5.92 -2.05 -3.86
CA CYS A 29 6.05 -1.28 -2.61
C CYS A 29 5.56 -2.09 -1.39
N LEU A 30 4.45 -2.83 -1.52
CA LEU A 30 3.95 -3.72 -0.47
C LEU A 30 4.93 -4.85 -0.17
N LYS A 31 5.57 -5.42 -1.20
CA LYS A 31 6.58 -6.48 -0.99
C LYS A 31 7.82 -5.94 -0.28
N LEU A 32 8.30 -4.77 -0.69
CA LEU A 32 9.42 -4.10 -0.02
C LEU A 32 9.11 -3.81 1.45
N LEU A 33 7.88 -3.38 1.76
CA LEU A 33 7.43 -3.13 3.13
C LEU A 33 7.42 -4.40 3.97
N GLU A 34 6.91 -5.51 3.43
CA GLU A 34 6.92 -6.81 4.10
C GLU A 34 8.34 -7.29 4.40
N ASP A 35 9.22 -7.25 3.39
CA ASP A 35 10.60 -7.73 3.49
C ASP A 35 11.39 -6.93 4.52
N GLU A 36 11.16 -5.62 4.60
CA GLU A 36 11.80 -4.74 5.58
C GLU A 36 11.37 -5.05 7.02
N GLU A 37 10.08 -5.31 7.26
CA GLU A 37 9.61 -5.70 8.59
C GLU A 37 10.04 -7.13 8.96
N CYS A 38 10.14 -8.04 7.99
CA CYS A 38 10.77 -9.35 8.21
C CYS A 38 12.23 -9.20 8.65
N ARG A 39 12.99 -8.33 7.97
CA ARG A 39 14.41 -8.06 8.26
C ARG A 39 14.61 -7.45 9.66
N LYS A 40 13.65 -6.65 10.12
CA LYS A 40 13.63 -6.05 11.47
C LYS A 40 13.13 -7.01 12.57
N ASN A 41 12.68 -8.22 12.22
CA ASN A 41 11.97 -9.13 13.12
C ASN A 41 10.69 -8.51 13.73
N THR A 42 9.96 -7.74 12.92
CA THR A 42 8.70 -7.07 13.29
C THR A 42 7.58 -7.39 12.30
N HIS A 43 7.58 -8.61 11.75
CA HIS A 43 6.62 -9.05 10.72
C HIS A 43 5.15 -8.93 11.18
N GLU A 44 4.89 -9.04 12.49
CA GLU A 44 3.58 -8.81 13.09
C GLU A 44 3.00 -7.42 12.80
N LYS A 45 3.86 -6.40 12.65
CA LYS A 45 3.41 -5.07 12.22
C LYS A 45 2.85 -5.10 10.81
N TYR A 46 3.55 -5.76 9.88
CA TYR A 46 3.10 -5.89 8.50
C TYR A 46 1.80 -6.70 8.41
N LEU A 47 1.66 -7.76 9.20
CA LEU A 47 0.41 -8.52 9.26
C LEU A 47 -0.77 -7.65 9.76
N ALA A 48 -0.57 -6.85 10.80
CA ALA A 48 -1.59 -5.89 11.25
C ALA A 48 -1.97 -4.87 10.17
N PHE A 49 -0.98 -4.33 9.45
CA PHE A 49 -1.19 -3.44 8.30
C PHE A 49 -2.01 -4.11 7.18
N LYS A 50 -1.63 -5.33 6.79
CA LYS A 50 -2.33 -6.11 5.76
C LYS A 50 -3.77 -6.40 6.16
N TYR A 51 -3.99 -6.83 7.39
CA TYR A 51 -5.34 -7.12 7.89
C TYR A 51 -6.26 -5.90 7.84
N PHE A 52 -5.72 -4.72 8.15
CA PHE A 52 -6.48 -3.49 8.11
C PHE A 52 -6.81 -3.07 6.67
N TYR A 53 -5.80 -2.91 5.79
CA TYR A 53 -6.01 -2.32 4.46
C TYR A 53 -6.43 -3.31 3.38
N LEU A 54 -5.99 -4.56 3.45
CA LEU A 54 -6.21 -5.55 2.39
C LEU A 54 -7.34 -6.52 2.74
N ASP A 55 -7.50 -6.84 4.03
CA ASP A 55 -8.55 -7.77 4.49
C ASP A 55 -9.74 -7.06 5.17
N GLY A 56 -9.68 -5.73 5.36
CA GLY A 56 -10.79 -4.91 5.84
C GLY A 56 -11.13 -5.08 7.33
N MET A 57 -10.19 -5.53 8.15
CA MET A 57 -10.37 -5.74 9.59
C MET A 57 -10.31 -4.43 10.39
N THR A 58 -10.99 -4.38 11.54
CA THR A 58 -10.87 -3.24 12.47
C THR A 58 -9.66 -3.40 13.39
N TYR A 59 -9.25 -2.30 14.03
CA TYR A 59 -8.13 -2.30 14.98
C TYR A 59 -8.39 -3.24 16.16
N GLU A 60 -9.64 -3.32 16.63
CA GLU A 60 -10.09 -4.17 17.73
C GLU A 60 -9.97 -5.65 17.36
N SER A 61 -10.44 -6.06 16.19
CA SER A 61 -10.31 -7.45 15.72
C SER A 61 -8.85 -7.87 15.54
N ILE A 62 -7.99 -6.97 15.05
CA ILE A 62 -6.56 -7.24 14.91
C ILE A 62 -5.90 -7.40 16.29
N ALA A 63 -6.26 -6.54 17.24
CA ALA A 63 -5.80 -6.60 18.63
C ALA A 63 -6.17 -7.94 19.29
N GLU A 64 -7.40 -8.44 19.07
CA GLU A 64 -7.87 -9.73 19.58
C GLU A 64 -7.06 -10.92 19.04
N ILE A 65 -6.71 -10.92 17.74
CA ILE A 65 -5.95 -12.03 17.12
C ILE A 65 -4.57 -12.20 17.76
N TYR A 66 -3.89 -11.10 18.04
CA TYR A 66 -2.49 -11.13 18.47
C TYR A 66 -2.29 -10.86 19.97
N GLY A 67 -3.36 -10.58 20.71
CA GLY A 67 -3.30 -10.28 22.14
C GLY A 67 -2.62 -8.95 22.47
N TYR A 68 -2.53 -8.03 21.50
CA TYR A 68 -2.02 -6.67 21.73
C TYR A 68 -3.17 -5.69 21.98
N GLY A 69 -2.89 -4.54 22.58
CA GLY A 69 -3.90 -3.48 22.70
C GLY A 69 -4.22 -2.81 21.35
N GLU A 70 -5.45 -2.34 21.18
CA GLU A 70 -5.92 -1.56 20.00
C GLU A 70 -4.96 -0.41 19.64
N ARG A 71 -4.48 0.32 20.66
CA ARG A 71 -3.49 1.40 20.49
C ARG A 71 -2.18 0.93 19.84
N THR A 72 -1.75 -0.30 20.11
CA THR A 72 -0.54 -0.88 19.51
C THR A 72 -0.78 -1.18 18.03
N ALA A 73 -1.91 -1.81 17.69
CA ALA A 73 -2.29 -2.08 16.30
C ALA A 73 -2.37 -0.79 15.49
N ARG A 74 -3.08 0.22 16.01
CA ARG A 74 -3.18 1.55 15.38
C ARG A 74 -1.82 2.18 15.14
N ARG A 75 -0.93 2.17 16.14
CA ARG A 75 0.43 2.72 16.00
C ARG A 75 1.22 2.03 14.88
N TRP A 76 1.19 0.70 14.82
CA TRP A 76 1.91 -0.05 13.78
C TRP A 76 1.36 0.22 12.39
N ILE A 77 0.04 0.27 12.25
CA ILE A 77 -0.61 0.58 10.97
C ILE A 77 -0.23 1.99 10.51
N THR A 78 -0.30 2.99 11.39
CA THR A 78 0.12 4.38 11.07
C THR A 78 1.59 4.46 10.67
N GLU A 79 2.48 3.79 11.41
CA GLU A 79 3.92 3.75 11.12
C GLU A 79 4.18 3.19 9.70
N LEU A 80 3.56 2.05 9.37
CA LEU A 80 3.72 1.42 8.06
C LEU A 80 3.04 2.19 6.93
N THR A 81 1.92 2.86 7.18
CA THR A 81 1.30 3.78 6.20
C THR A 81 2.27 4.91 5.82
N GLY A 82 2.99 5.47 6.79
CA GLY A 82 4.01 6.49 6.53
C GLY A 82 5.14 5.97 5.65
N ILE A 83 5.67 4.78 5.95
CA ILE A 83 6.74 4.16 5.16
C ILE A 83 6.25 3.83 3.75
N LEU A 84 5.06 3.24 3.61
CA LEU A 84 4.48 2.90 2.31
C LEU A 84 4.27 4.15 1.45
N SER A 85 3.86 5.26 2.06
CA SER A 85 3.68 6.53 1.34
C SER A 85 5.00 7.00 0.72
N VAL A 86 6.12 6.89 1.43
CA VAL A 86 7.45 7.19 0.89
C VAL A 86 7.84 6.22 -0.23
N TYR A 87 7.51 4.92 -0.10
CA TYR A 87 7.78 3.96 -1.18
C TYR A 87 6.97 4.25 -2.44
N LEU A 88 5.73 4.70 -2.29
CA LEU A 88 4.84 5.00 -3.40
C LEU A 88 5.19 6.31 -4.10
N PHE A 89 5.51 7.36 -3.34
CA PHE A 89 5.58 8.73 -3.84
C PHE A 89 6.95 9.42 -3.64
N GLY A 90 7.92 8.75 -3.01
CA GLY A 90 9.22 9.33 -2.72
C GLY A 90 9.18 10.41 -1.64
N ALA A 91 10.12 11.38 -1.70
CA ALA A 91 10.24 12.45 -0.71
C ALA A 91 9.02 13.39 -0.68
N ASP A 92 8.27 13.46 -1.77
CA ASP A 92 7.04 14.26 -1.87
C ASP A 92 5.96 13.80 -0.87
N ALA A 93 6.01 12.54 -0.43
CA ALA A 93 5.12 12.02 0.60
C ALA A 93 5.24 12.77 1.94
N LEU A 94 6.38 13.40 2.22
CA LEU A 94 6.66 14.10 3.49
C LEU A 94 6.20 15.56 3.48
N MET A 95 5.73 16.07 2.34
CA MET A 95 5.29 17.47 2.20
C MET A 95 3.79 17.67 2.45
N LEU A 96 3.05 16.60 2.78
CA LEU A 96 1.59 16.62 2.94
C LEU A 96 1.12 16.65 4.40
N ASP A 97 2.05 16.70 5.37
CA ASP A 97 1.77 16.84 6.81
C ASP A 97 1.80 18.31 7.28
#